data_AF-A0A542QR75-F1
#
_entry.id   AF-A0A542QR75-F1
#
_cell.length_a   1.000
_cell.length_b   1.000
_cell.length_c   1.000
_cell.angle_alpha   90.00
_cell.angle_beta   90.00
_cell.angle_gamma   90.00
#
_symmetry.space_group_name_H-M   'P 1'
#
loop_
_entity.id
_entity.type
_entity.pdbx_description
1 polymer ?
#
loop_
_entity_poly.entity_id
_entity_poly.type
_entity_poly.pdbx_seq_one_letter_code
_entity_poly.pdbx_strand_id
1 'polypeptide(L)'
;MKAVEYAAKIEELLEESPITAPSVAVDVRDLLTAGEFALAFDTMCSWIYEDELSISEEYYERLVRMSEDLGSHDLIARMRELVTG
;
A
#
# COMPACT_ATOMS: atom_id res chain seq x y z
N MET A 1 -9.74 -8.64 -16.47
CA MET A 1 -8.29 -8.89 -16.37
C MET A 1 -7.59 -8.04 -15.29
N LYS A 2 -8.17 -6.90 -14.86
CA LYS A 2 -7.58 -6.00 -13.84
C LYS A 2 -7.34 -6.61 -12.45
N ALA A 3 -8.15 -7.57 -12.00
CA ALA A 3 -8.05 -8.12 -10.64
C ALA A 3 -6.71 -8.81 -10.35
N VAL A 4 -6.20 -9.62 -11.30
CA VAL A 4 -4.90 -10.30 -11.15
C VAL A 4 -3.76 -9.29 -11.16
N GLU A 5 -3.89 -8.22 -11.95
CA GLU A 5 -2.91 -7.14 -12.01
C GLU A 5 -2.86 -6.33 -10.70
N TYR A 6 -4.01 -6.05 -10.08
CA TYR A 6 -4.03 -5.37 -8.77
C TYR A 6 -3.42 -6.23 -7.66
N ALA A 7 -3.77 -7.52 -7.60
CA ALA A 7 -3.18 -8.42 -6.62
C ALA A 7 -1.66 -8.47 -6.72
N ALA A 8 -1.12 -8.63 -7.94
CA ALA A 8 0.32 -8.69 -8.15
C ALA A 8 1.03 -7.38 -7.76
N LYS A 9 0.48 -6.23 -8.14
CA LYS A 9 1.09 -4.93 -7.82
C LYS A 9 1.01 -4.59 -6.33
N ILE A 10 -0.08 -4.95 -5.64
CA ILE A 10 -0.19 -4.73 -4.19
C ILE A 10 0.78 -5.66 -3.45
N GLU A 11 0.92 -6.92 -3.88
CA GLU A 11 1.92 -7.83 -3.31
C GLU A 11 3.35 -7.28 -3.48
N GLU A 12 3.68 -6.77 -4.68
CA GLU A 12 4.98 -6.14 -4.95
C GLU A 12 5.23 -4.92 -4.04
N LEU A 13 4.22 -4.07 -3.85
CA LEU A 13 4.30 -2.94 -2.91
C LEU A 13 4.48 -3.40 -1.47
N LEU A 14 3.80 -4.47 -1.06
CA LEU A 14 3.90 -5.03 0.28
C LEU A 14 5.29 -5.62 0.56
N GLU A 15 5.86 -6.36 -0.41
CA GLU A 15 7.20 -6.94 -0.31
C GLU A 15 8.30 -5.88 -0.20
N GLU A 16 8.13 -4.75 -0.86
CA GLU A 16 9.07 -3.63 -0.83
C GLU A 16 8.75 -2.60 0.27
N SER A 17 7.66 -2.79 1.02
CA SER A 17 7.24 -1.86 2.06
C SER A 17 8.19 -1.88 3.26
N PRO A 18 8.25 -0.78 4.04
CA PRO A 18 8.98 -0.76 5.32
C PRO A 18 8.25 -1.53 6.44
N ILE A 19 7.09 -2.15 6.17
CA ILE A 19 6.29 -2.87 7.16
C ILE A 19 7.04 -4.13 7.59
N THR A 20 7.43 -4.19 8.86
CA THR A 20 8.13 -5.36 9.43
C THR A 20 7.20 -6.29 10.22
N ALA A 21 5.98 -5.84 10.53
CA ALA A 21 5.00 -6.60 11.28
C ALA A 21 4.41 -7.75 10.43
N PRO A 22 4.70 -9.03 10.74
CA PRO A 22 4.26 -10.14 9.90
C PRO A 22 2.72 -10.30 9.84
N SER A 23 2.02 -9.89 10.90
CA SER A 23 0.55 -9.91 10.95
C SER A 23 -0.07 -9.03 9.87
N VAL A 24 0.49 -7.84 9.63
CA VAL A 24 -0.01 -6.90 8.63
C VAL A 24 0.13 -7.50 7.23
N ALA A 25 1.26 -8.14 6.94
CA ALA A 25 1.47 -8.81 5.66
C ALA A 25 0.49 -9.98 5.44
N VAL A 26 0.13 -10.71 6.50
CA VAL A 26 -0.91 -11.75 6.44
C VAL A 26 -2.27 -11.13 6.16
N ASP A 27 -2.64 -10.08 6.89
CA ASP A 27 -3.93 -9.40 6.73
C ASP A 27 -4.11 -8.85 5.30
N VAL A 28 -3.08 -8.21 4.74
CA VAL A 28 -3.12 -7.71 3.35
C VAL A 28 -3.29 -8.85 2.35
N ARG A 29 -2.56 -9.97 2.51
CA ARG A 29 -2.66 -11.14 1.62
C ARG A 29 -4.02 -11.85 1.70
N ASP A 30 -4.61 -11.90 2.89
CA ASP A 30 -5.94 -12.45 3.09
C ASP A 30 -6.99 -11.59 2.36
N LEU A 31 -6.86 -10.26 2.42
CA LEU A 31 -7.71 -9.32 1.66
C LEU A 31 -7.53 -9.48 0.15
N LEU A 32 -6.29 -9.65 -0.33
CA LEU A 32 -6.02 -9.92 -1.75
C LEU A 32 -6.69 -11.22 -2.21
N THR A 33 -6.62 -12.26 -1.39
CA THR A 33 -7.26 -13.57 -1.66
C THR A 33 -8.78 -13.45 -1.71
N ALA A 34 -9.37 -12.59 -0.86
CA ALA A 34 -10.79 -12.28 -0.86
C ALA A 34 -11.24 -11.40 -2.04
N GLY A 35 -10.30 -10.81 -2.80
CA GLY A 35 -10.59 -9.87 -3.87
C GLY A 35 -10.87 -8.43 -3.40
N GLU A 36 -10.59 -8.13 -2.14
CA GLU A 36 -10.80 -6.83 -1.50
C GLU A 36 -9.59 -5.90 -1.73
N PHE A 37 -9.28 -5.61 -3.00
CA PHE A 37 -8.04 -4.92 -3.39
C PHE A 37 -7.90 -3.50 -2.83
N ALA A 38 -8.99 -2.72 -2.85
CA ALA A 38 -8.98 -1.37 -2.31
C ALA A 38 -8.73 -1.38 -0.79
N LEU A 39 -9.33 -2.33 -0.07
CA LEU A 39 -9.13 -2.48 1.36
C LEU A 39 -7.73 -3.03 1.69
N ALA A 40 -7.19 -3.93 0.88
CA ALA A 40 -5.82 -4.42 1.02
C ALA A 40 -4.81 -3.27 0.89
N PHE A 41 -4.99 -2.44 -0.14
CA PHE A 41 -4.16 -1.25 -0.37
C PHE A 41 -4.31 -0.22 0.75
N ASP A 42 -5.54 0.07 1.19
CA ASP A 42 -5.83 1.02 2.27
C ASP A 42 -5.23 0.57 3.61
N THR A 43 -5.34 -0.73 3.92
CA THR A 43 -4.74 -1.33 5.14
C THR A 43 -3.23 -1.12 5.16
N MET A 44 -2.56 -1.42 4.05
CA MET A 44 -1.11 -1.24 3.93
C MET A 44 -0.70 0.24 4.09
N CYS A 45 -1.40 1.15 3.41
CA CYS A 45 -1.11 2.58 3.48
C CYS A 45 -1.36 3.15 4.88
N SER A 46 -2.43 2.72 5.54
CA SER A 46 -2.77 3.13 6.90
C SER A 46 -1.69 2.70 7.87
N TRP A 47 -1.16 1.48 7.74
CA TRP A 47 -0.07 1.00 8.59
C TRP A 47 1.20 1.84 8.40
N ILE A 48 1.60 2.11 7.15
CA ILE A 48 2.76 2.96 6.86
C ILE A 48 2.58 4.35 7.49
N TYR A 49 1.38 4.91 7.37
CA TYR A 49 1.08 6.25 7.88
C TYR A 49 1.07 6.32 9.42
N GLU A 50 0.34 5.40 10.06
CA GLU A 50 0.13 5.39 11.51
C GLU A 50 1.41 5.07 12.29
N ASP A 51 2.27 4.19 11.76
CA ASP A 51 3.57 3.89 12.34
C ASP A 51 4.67 4.89 11.92
N GLU A 52 4.31 5.94 11.18
CA GLU A 52 5.23 6.98 10.66
C GLU A 52 6.44 6.38 9.90
N LEU A 53 6.22 5.30 9.14
CA LEU A 53 7.28 4.59 8.46
C LEU A 53 7.82 5.39 7.28
N SER A 54 9.11 5.70 7.29
CA SER A 54 9.77 6.43 6.21
C SER A 54 9.77 5.63 4.91
N ILE A 55 9.46 6.31 3.80
CA ILE A 55 9.43 5.72 2.45
C ILE A 55 10.26 6.56 1.47
N SER A 56 10.69 5.96 0.36
CA SER A 56 11.37 6.69 -0.72
C SER A 56 10.39 7.44 -1.63
N GLU A 57 10.85 8.45 -2.35
CA GLU A 57 10.03 9.16 -3.36
C GLU A 57 9.53 8.18 -4.45
N GLU A 58 10.37 7.22 -4.87
CA GLU A 58 9.99 6.21 -5.85
C GLU A 58 8.86 5.30 -5.34
N TYR A 59 8.93 4.86 -4.08
CA TYR A 59 7.87 4.07 -3.47
C TYR A 59 6.58 4.89 -3.35
N TYR A 60 6.69 6.14 -2.91
CA TYR A 60 5.57 7.08 -2.83
C TYR A 60 4.88 7.29 -4.18
N GLU A 61 5.62 7.50 -5.27
CA GLU A 61 5.04 7.63 -6.61
C GLU A 61 4.24 6.39 -7.04
N ARG A 62 4.70 5.19 -6.67
CA ARG A 62 3.97 3.95 -6.96
C ARG A 62 2.68 3.86 -6.16
N LEU A 63 2.67 4.30 -4.90
CA LEU A 63 1.44 4.44 -4.12
C LEU A 63 0.46 5.44 -4.75
N VAL A 64 0.95 6.60 -5.21
CA VAL A 64 0.12 7.60 -5.90
C VAL A 64 -0.54 7.00 -7.14
N ARG A 65 0.23 6.33 -8.01
CA ARG A 65 -0.33 5.67 -9.21
C ARG A 65 -1.35 4.59 -8.86
N MET A 66 -1.11 3.82 -7.80
CA MET A 66 -2.07 2.82 -7.36
C MET A 66 -3.37 3.43 -6.83
N SER A 67 -3.24 4.57 -6.14
CA SER A 67 -4.38 5.29 -5.57
C SER A 67 -5.36 5.79 -6.63
N GLU A 68 -4.88 6.14 -7.83
CA GLU A 68 -5.73 6.56 -8.95
C GLU A 68 -6.78 5.50 -9.33
N ASP A 69 -6.44 4.22 -9.16
CA ASP A 69 -7.30 3.08 -9.46
C ASP A 69 -8.07 2.57 -8.24
N LEU A 70 -7.46 2.58 -7.05
CA LEU A 70 -7.99 1.93 -5.84
C LEU A 70 -8.55 2.87 -4.77
N GLY A 71 -8.34 4.19 -4.90
CA GLY A 71 -8.77 5.19 -3.94
C GLY A 71 -7.71 5.56 -2.89
N SER A 72 -8.15 6.01 -1.72
CA SER A 72 -7.29 6.47 -0.60
C SER A 72 -6.41 7.69 -0.92
N HIS A 73 -6.81 8.54 -1.87
CA HIS A 73 -6.06 9.73 -2.29
C HIS A 73 -5.66 10.66 -1.14
N ASP A 74 -6.58 10.92 -0.19
CA ASP A 74 -6.33 11.82 0.93
C ASP A 74 -5.27 11.27 1.88
N LEU A 75 -5.28 9.95 2.12
CA LEU A 75 -4.27 9.28 2.93
C LEU A 75 -2.91 9.33 2.23
N ILE A 76 -2.86 8.96 0.95
CA ILE A 76 -1.62 9.04 0.17
C ILE A 76 -1.07 10.47 0.15
N ALA A 77 -1.91 11.49 -0.04
CA ALA A 77 -1.46 12.87 -0.02
C ALA A 77 -0.78 13.27 1.31
N ARG A 78 -1.26 12.74 2.44
CA ARG A 78 -0.62 12.94 3.76
C ARG A 78 0.70 12.21 3.89
N MET A 79 0.79 10.98 3.37
CA MET A 79 2.02 10.17 3.39
C MET A 79 3.21 10.85 2.70
N ARG A 80 3.00 11.93 1.93
CA ARG A 80 4.09 12.79 1.42
C ARG A 80 5.02 13.26 2.53
N GLU A 81 4.52 13.46 3.75
CA GLU A 81 5.33 13.88 4.90
C GLU A 81 6.32 12.82 5.39
N LEU A 82 6.10 11.55 5.02
CA LEU A 82 6.95 10.41 5.37
C LEU A 82 8.03 10.14 4.32
N VAL A 83 8.06 10.90 3.23
CA VAL A 83 9.03 10.71 2.15
C VAL A 83 10.41 11.22 2.59
N THR A 84 11.38 10.34 2.59
CA THR A 84 12.79 10.64 2.89
C THR A 84 13.65 10.47 1.65
N GLY A 85 14.45 11.48 1.33
CA GLY A 85 15.30 11.53 0.14
C GLY A 85 15.69 12.94 -0.23
#